data_AF-A0ABD3Y202-F1
#
_entry.id   AF-A0ABD3Y202-F1
#
_cell.length_a   1.000
_cell.length_b   1.000
_cell.length_c   1.000
_cell.angle_alpha   90.00
_cell.angle_beta   90.00
_cell.angle_gamma   90.00
#
_symmetry.space_group_name_H-M   'P 1'
#
loop_
_entity.id
_entity.type
_entity.pdbx_description
1 polymer ?
#
loop_
_entity_poly.entity_id
_entity_poly.type
_entity_poly.pdbx_seq_one_letter_code
_entity_poly.pdbx_strand_id
1 'polypeptide(L)'
;MCLLLEYFHFRILCLQKDASFPHIISKVLRIEGKKRIEAGNYLYDIGVWANKTTDLKRESYDHVMLFTRHLLFDRIRKTFLNGMSEVNGVCNVLSQVSVVHLYHYAQAVKTAAHELGHNLGADHDGEGDSRACKSEDSFIMSSRQKMLSKTLRYIDNIWKFSNCSVESFHTKLKNKNCVKTPGPVFNMDEWTMFMTNEAGYVFTPAELCYLHYGPGSKFTGELSKEICYLLHCKDPVTKIHTKAYINAARGTKCGDNKWCIDGRCVPKDSN
;
A
#
# COMPACT_ATOMS: atom_id res chain seq x y z
N MET A 1 -1.66 2.11 9.42
CA MET A 1 -2.63 2.47 8.35
C MET A 1 -3.50 1.26 8.05
N CYS A 2 -4.48 1.00 8.94
CA CYS A 2 -5.61 0.11 8.74
C CYS A 2 -6.86 0.94 9.05
N LEU A 3 -7.19 1.87 8.16
CA LEU A 3 -8.44 2.63 8.24
C LEU A 3 -9.17 2.38 6.94
N LEU A 4 -9.72 1.17 6.83
CA LEU A 4 -10.74 0.85 5.88
C LEU A 4 -11.76 -0.03 6.58
N LEU A 5 -13.00 0.45 6.59
CA LEU A 5 -14.22 -0.24 6.98
C LEU A 5 -14.58 -0.15 8.47
N GLU A 6 -15.15 0.99 8.88
CA GLU A 6 -15.90 1.14 10.14
C GLU A 6 -17.11 0.16 10.28
N TYR A 7 -17.40 -0.64 9.24
CA TYR A 7 -18.50 -1.61 9.21
C TYR A 7 -18.06 -3.08 9.15
N PHE A 8 -16.76 -3.37 8.98
CA PHE A 8 -16.26 -4.74 8.85
C PHE A 8 -15.05 -4.95 9.74
N HIS A 9 -15.09 -6.00 10.56
CA HIS A 9 -13.95 -6.41 11.38
C HIS A 9 -12.95 -7.15 10.49
N PHE A 10 -12.08 -6.40 9.79
CA PHE A 10 -11.18 -6.93 8.78
C PHE A 10 -9.76 -7.16 9.33
N ARG A 11 -9.28 -8.41 9.27
CA ARG A 11 -7.97 -8.83 9.80
C ARG A 11 -6.96 -9.00 8.67
N ILE A 12 -5.87 -8.24 8.71
CA ILE A 12 -4.79 -8.32 7.73
C ILE A 12 -3.55 -8.92 8.38
N LEU A 13 -3.07 -10.04 7.84
CA LEU A 13 -1.77 -10.60 8.19
C LEU A 13 -0.70 -10.03 7.25
N CYS A 14 0.11 -9.10 7.76
CA CYS A 14 1.24 -8.54 7.02
C CYS A 14 2.49 -9.40 7.21
N LEU A 15 3.10 -9.83 6.12
CA LEU A 15 4.32 -10.63 6.10
C LEU A 15 5.42 -9.83 5.41
N GLN A 16 6.60 -9.76 6.00
CA GLN A 16 7.80 -9.23 5.33
C GLN A 16 8.78 -10.37 5.10
N LYS A 17 9.19 -10.54 3.84
CA LYS A 17 10.22 -11.53 3.52
C LYS A 17 11.61 -10.96 3.80
N ASP A 18 12.11 -11.16 5.03
CA ASP A 18 13.53 -11.06 5.36
C ASP A 18 13.99 -12.29 6.15
N ALA A 19 14.98 -13.00 5.57
CA ALA A 19 15.76 -14.15 6.08
C ALA A 19 15.04 -15.38 6.69
N SER A 20 13.74 -15.31 6.98
CA SER A 20 13.04 -16.25 7.89
C SER A 20 11.91 -17.04 7.22
N PHE A 21 11.68 -16.85 5.91
CA PHE A 21 10.65 -17.57 5.14
C PHE A 21 11.27 -18.58 4.15
N PRO A 22 11.70 -19.76 4.61
CA PRO A 22 12.36 -20.75 3.75
C PRO A 22 11.44 -21.50 2.77
N HIS A 23 10.11 -21.31 2.78
CA HIS A 23 9.19 -22.25 2.10
C HIS A 23 8.24 -21.69 1.04
N ILE A 24 8.21 -20.37 0.77
CA ILE A 24 7.51 -19.87 -0.43
C ILE A 24 8.48 -19.96 -1.60
N ILE A 25 8.58 -21.16 -2.19
CA ILE A 25 9.40 -21.45 -3.37
C ILE A 25 8.69 -20.87 -4.60
N SER A 26 8.71 -19.54 -4.72
CA SER A 26 8.31 -18.92 -5.99
C SER A 26 9.27 -19.37 -7.07
N LYS A 27 8.77 -19.91 -8.19
CA LYS A 27 9.58 -20.22 -9.36
C LYS A 27 10.25 -18.93 -9.87
N VAL A 28 11.53 -18.73 -9.52
CA VAL A 28 12.31 -17.59 -10.00
C VAL A 28 12.51 -17.76 -11.50
N LEU A 29 11.89 -16.89 -12.28
CA LEU A 29 12.10 -16.86 -13.73
C LEU A 29 13.42 -16.16 -14.04
N ARG A 30 14.17 -16.68 -15.02
CA ARG A 30 15.24 -15.92 -15.66
C ARG A 30 14.69 -15.30 -16.95
N ILE A 31 14.55 -13.98 -16.96
CA ILE A 31 14.12 -13.22 -18.15
C ILE A 31 15.25 -12.25 -18.48
N GLU A 32 15.84 -12.40 -19.67
CA GLU A 32 17.01 -11.65 -20.14
C GLU A 32 18.22 -11.78 -19.18
N GLY A 33 18.48 -12.98 -18.69
CA GLY A 33 19.59 -13.25 -17.75
C GLY A 33 19.37 -12.76 -16.32
N LYS A 34 18.33 -11.97 -16.05
CA LYS A 34 18.00 -11.46 -14.70
C LYS A 34 16.99 -12.36 -13.99
N LYS A 35 17.20 -12.60 -12.70
CA LYS A 35 16.22 -13.26 -11.81
C LYS A 35 15.02 -12.32 -11.63
N ARG A 36 13.82 -12.79 -11.96
CA ARG A 36 12.55 -12.08 -11.78
C ARG A 36 11.55 -13.00 -11.09
N ILE A 37 10.60 -12.43 -10.34
CA ILE A 37 9.50 -13.19 -9.77
C ILE A 37 8.25 -12.91 -10.60
N GLU A 38 7.64 -13.98 -11.11
CA GLU A 38 6.36 -13.89 -11.81
C GLU A 38 5.27 -13.66 -10.77
N ALA A 39 4.53 -12.55 -10.90
CA ALA A 39 3.65 -12.06 -9.86
C ALA A 39 2.46 -13.00 -9.61
N GLY A 40 1.87 -13.59 -10.67
CA GLY A 40 0.71 -14.48 -10.55
C GLY A 40 1.03 -15.79 -9.82
N ASN A 41 2.14 -16.44 -10.19
CA ASN A 41 2.64 -17.63 -9.50
C ASN A 41 2.96 -17.31 -8.04
N TYR A 42 3.57 -16.15 -7.78
CA TYR A 42 3.92 -15.79 -6.41
C TYR A 42 2.68 -15.56 -5.55
N LEU A 43 1.65 -14.91 -6.11
CA LEU A 43 0.35 -14.74 -5.47
C LEU A 43 -0.27 -16.10 -5.11
N TYR A 44 -0.29 -17.03 -6.06
CA TYR A 44 -0.79 -18.39 -5.85
C TYR A 44 -0.02 -19.14 -4.75
N ASP A 45 1.32 -19.07 -4.78
CA ASP A 45 2.18 -19.74 -3.80
C ASP A 45 1.96 -19.21 -2.37
N ILE A 46 1.69 -17.91 -2.22
CA ILE A 46 1.32 -17.31 -0.93
C ILE A 46 -0.02 -17.86 -0.44
N GLY A 47 -1.02 -17.95 -1.32
CA GLY A 47 -2.32 -18.54 -0.99
C GLY A 47 -2.21 -19.99 -0.53
N VAL A 48 -1.42 -20.81 -1.23
CA VAL A 48 -1.14 -22.20 -0.85
C VAL A 48 -0.41 -22.29 0.49
N TRP A 49 0.60 -21.45 0.70
CA TRP A 49 1.35 -21.40 1.95
C TRP A 49 0.46 -21.00 3.13
N ALA A 50 -0.34 -19.94 2.99
CA ALA A 50 -1.23 -19.46 4.04
C ALA A 50 -2.25 -20.54 4.43
N ASN A 51 -2.77 -21.28 3.46
CA ASN A 51 -3.71 -22.37 3.72
C ASN A 51 -3.08 -23.61 4.39
N LYS A 52 -1.79 -23.87 4.17
CA LYS A 52 -1.09 -25.05 4.70
C LYS A 52 -0.39 -24.80 6.04
N THR A 53 -0.17 -23.54 6.41
CA THR A 53 0.59 -23.19 7.61
C THR A 53 -0.24 -23.47 8.85
N THR A 54 0.11 -24.52 9.59
CA THR A 54 -0.63 -24.98 10.78
C THR A 54 -0.61 -23.99 11.94
N ASP A 55 0.42 -23.14 12.01
CA ASP A 55 0.57 -22.11 13.04
C ASP A 55 -0.33 -20.88 12.78
N LEU A 56 -0.86 -20.74 11.57
CA LEU A 56 -1.82 -19.71 11.20
C LEU A 56 -3.22 -20.29 11.25
N LYS A 57 -3.93 -20.02 12.35
CA LYS A 57 -5.36 -20.36 12.43
C LYS A 57 -6.12 -19.55 11.40
N ARG A 58 -6.96 -20.22 10.61
CA ARG A 58 -7.71 -19.60 9.51
C ARG A 58 -8.57 -18.42 9.98
N GLU A 59 -9.05 -18.48 11.20
CA GLU A 59 -9.89 -17.48 11.86
C GLU A 59 -9.08 -16.28 12.38
N SER A 60 -7.76 -16.26 12.23
CA SER A 60 -6.93 -15.14 12.67
C SER A 60 -6.73 -14.07 11.59
N TYR A 61 -7.15 -14.32 10.33
CA TYR A 61 -6.97 -13.37 9.23
C TYR A 61 -8.05 -13.49 8.14
N ASP A 62 -8.40 -12.36 7.54
CA ASP A 62 -9.30 -12.26 6.38
C ASP A 62 -8.53 -12.04 5.07
N HIS A 63 -7.30 -11.51 5.19
CA HIS A 63 -6.41 -11.24 4.07
C HIS A 63 -4.95 -11.42 4.47
N VAL A 64 -4.12 -11.96 3.57
CA VAL A 64 -2.66 -12.06 3.76
C VAL A 64 -1.96 -11.14 2.78
N MET A 65 -1.11 -10.26 3.28
CA MET A 65 -0.36 -9.31 2.45
C MET A 65 1.13 -9.59 2.58
N LEU A 66 1.77 -10.00 1.49
CA LEU A 66 3.21 -10.20 1.45
C LEU A 66 3.94 -8.97 0.91
N PHE A 67 4.81 -8.41 1.72
CA PHE A 67 5.75 -7.39 1.35
C PHE A 67 7.08 -8.02 0.92
N THR A 68 7.53 -7.72 -0.30
CA THR A 68 8.72 -8.34 -0.92
C THR A 68 9.67 -7.30 -1.50
N ARG A 69 10.99 -7.50 -1.37
CA ARG A 69 12.01 -6.70 -2.07
C ARG A 69 12.34 -7.23 -3.47
N HIS A 70 11.72 -8.33 -3.87
CA HIS A 70 11.89 -8.87 -5.21
C HIS A 70 11.01 -8.12 -6.22
N LEU A 71 11.58 -7.81 -7.38
CA LEU A 71 10.83 -7.23 -8.49
C LEU A 71 9.75 -8.19 -8.99
N LEU A 72 8.51 -7.71 -8.98
CA LEU A 72 7.34 -8.40 -9.49
C LEU A 72 7.21 -8.14 -10.99
N PHE A 73 7.00 -9.20 -11.77
CA PHE A 73 6.89 -9.12 -13.22
C PHE A 73 5.62 -9.81 -13.70
N ASP A 74 4.84 -9.10 -14.50
CA ASP A 74 3.72 -9.65 -15.25
C ASP A 74 4.22 -10.19 -16.59
N ARG A 75 4.17 -11.51 -16.76
CA ARG A 75 4.64 -12.16 -18.00
C ARG A 75 3.75 -11.87 -19.21
N ILE A 76 2.45 -11.68 -19.00
CA ILE A 76 1.47 -11.45 -20.06
C ILE A 76 1.63 -10.03 -20.59
N ARG A 77 1.66 -9.04 -19.69
CA ARG A 77 1.83 -7.62 -20.04
C ARG A 77 3.28 -7.22 -20.30
N LYS A 78 4.23 -8.09 -19.99
CA LYS A 78 5.68 -7.85 -20.06
C LYS A 78 6.13 -6.59 -19.32
N THR A 79 5.54 -6.33 -18.16
CA THR A 79 5.80 -5.12 -17.35
C THR A 79 6.13 -5.46 -15.91
N PHE A 80 6.83 -4.55 -15.23
CA PHE A 80 6.98 -4.62 -13.77
C PHE A 80 5.71 -4.14 -13.08
N LEU A 81 5.41 -4.75 -11.95
CA LEU A 81 4.29 -4.41 -11.08
C LEU A 81 4.79 -3.89 -9.74
N ASN A 82 4.04 -2.96 -9.15
CA ASN A 82 4.26 -2.56 -7.76
C ASN A 82 3.53 -3.51 -6.80
N GLY A 83 2.45 -4.14 -7.23
CA GLY A 83 1.70 -5.11 -6.45
C GLY A 83 0.79 -5.97 -7.32
N MET A 84 0.17 -6.97 -6.71
CA MET A 84 -0.86 -7.80 -7.35
C MET A 84 -1.80 -8.41 -6.30
N SER A 85 -3.09 -8.43 -6.60
CA SER A 85 -4.15 -9.20 -5.91
C SER A 85 -5.20 -9.67 -6.92
N GLU A 86 -5.93 -10.73 -6.58
CA GLU A 86 -7.17 -11.05 -7.30
C GLU A 86 -8.29 -10.09 -6.90
N VAL A 87 -9.18 -9.78 -7.85
CA VAL A 87 -10.39 -9.00 -7.58
C VAL A 87 -11.41 -9.90 -6.87
N ASN A 88 -12.02 -9.39 -5.80
CA ASN A 88 -13.07 -10.08 -5.03
C ASN A 88 -12.60 -11.42 -4.39
N GLY A 89 -11.28 -11.57 -4.21
CA GLY A 89 -10.66 -12.77 -3.64
C GLY A 89 -10.90 -12.98 -2.15
N VAL A 90 -11.39 -11.96 -1.43
CA VAL A 90 -11.70 -12.07 0.01
C VAL A 90 -12.71 -13.20 0.28
N CYS A 91 -12.49 -13.99 1.33
CA CYS A 91 -13.19 -15.26 1.64
C CYS A 91 -12.89 -16.46 0.73
N ASN A 92 -12.06 -16.33 -0.31
CA ASN A 92 -11.54 -17.48 -1.04
C ASN A 92 -10.16 -17.84 -0.49
N VAL A 93 -10.01 -19.08 -0.01
CA VAL A 93 -8.82 -19.57 0.72
C VAL A 93 -7.51 -19.29 -0.01
N LEU A 94 -7.47 -19.45 -1.33
CA LEU A 94 -6.26 -19.25 -2.13
C LEU A 94 -6.09 -17.81 -2.64
N SER A 95 -7.19 -17.07 -2.78
CA SER A 95 -7.21 -15.76 -3.45
C SER A 95 -7.29 -14.56 -2.50
N GLN A 96 -7.45 -14.78 -1.21
CA GLN A 96 -7.48 -13.75 -0.16
C GLN A 96 -6.10 -13.13 0.15
N VAL A 97 -5.24 -13.04 -0.86
CA VAL A 97 -3.84 -12.69 -0.69
C VAL A 97 -3.48 -11.54 -1.62
N SER A 98 -2.49 -10.76 -1.23
CA SER A 98 -1.84 -9.75 -2.06
C SER A 98 -0.34 -9.82 -1.92
N VAL A 99 0.37 -9.40 -2.96
CA VAL A 99 1.81 -9.20 -2.91
C VAL A 99 2.13 -7.76 -3.27
N VAL A 100 3.00 -7.14 -2.48
CA VAL A 100 3.39 -5.74 -2.60
C VAL A 100 4.90 -5.67 -2.68
N HIS A 101 5.40 -5.07 -3.75
CA HIS A 101 6.80 -4.74 -3.89
C HIS A 101 7.14 -3.58 -2.95
N LEU A 102 8.08 -3.81 -2.02
CA LEU A 102 8.66 -2.82 -1.11
C LEU A 102 9.63 -1.88 -1.83
N TYR A 103 9.18 -1.30 -2.93
CA TYR A 103 9.86 -0.18 -3.56
C TYR A 103 9.43 1.09 -2.87
N HIS A 104 10.36 1.72 -2.15
CA HIS A 104 10.15 3.01 -1.48
C HIS A 104 8.98 2.98 -0.49
N TYR A 105 9.24 2.59 0.76
CA TYR A 105 8.27 2.31 1.83
C TYR A 105 6.94 3.11 1.80
N ALA A 106 6.97 4.44 1.67
CA ALA A 106 5.75 5.26 1.61
C ALA A 106 4.82 4.93 0.42
N GLN A 107 5.37 4.56 -0.74
CA GLN A 107 4.60 4.15 -1.91
C GLN A 107 4.08 2.72 -1.77
N ALA A 108 4.83 1.84 -1.10
CA ALA A 108 4.39 0.48 -0.83
C ALA A 108 3.10 0.44 0.00
N VAL A 109 2.89 1.39 0.92
CA VAL A 109 1.64 1.48 1.69
C VAL A 109 0.44 1.84 0.79
N LYS A 110 0.63 2.70 -0.21
CA LYS A 110 -0.43 3.01 -1.19
C LYS A 110 -0.76 1.82 -2.07
N THR A 111 0.28 1.13 -2.53
CA THR A 111 0.12 -0.10 -3.29
C THR A 111 -0.58 -1.17 -2.45
N ALA A 112 -0.22 -1.34 -1.18
CA ALA A 112 -0.92 -2.23 -0.25
C ALA A 112 -2.43 -1.93 -0.17
N ALA A 113 -2.79 -0.65 -0.01
CA ALA A 113 -4.21 -0.26 0.01
C ALA A 113 -4.90 -0.54 -1.33
N HIS A 114 -4.22 -0.31 -2.46
CA HIS A 114 -4.72 -0.61 -3.80
C HIS A 114 -4.99 -2.11 -4.01
N GLU A 115 -4.00 -2.97 -3.71
CA GLU A 115 -4.15 -4.42 -3.85
C GLU A 115 -5.22 -4.97 -2.91
N LEU A 116 -5.33 -4.42 -1.69
CA LEU A 116 -6.42 -4.76 -0.79
C LEU A 116 -7.78 -4.36 -1.39
N GLY A 117 -7.89 -3.18 -2.01
CA GLY A 117 -9.10 -2.74 -2.70
C GLY A 117 -9.55 -3.72 -3.78
N HIS A 118 -8.62 -4.26 -4.57
CA HIS A 118 -8.95 -5.35 -5.49
C HIS A 118 -9.52 -6.56 -4.74
N ASN A 119 -8.86 -7.03 -3.68
CA ASN A 119 -9.32 -8.20 -2.94
C ASN A 119 -10.73 -8.04 -2.34
N LEU A 120 -11.05 -6.83 -1.88
CA LEU A 120 -12.37 -6.44 -1.37
C LEU A 120 -13.43 -6.30 -2.47
N GLY A 121 -13.00 -6.23 -3.74
CA GLY A 121 -13.87 -6.38 -4.90
C GLY A 121 -14.01 -5.16 -5.79
N ALA A 122 -13.15 -4.14 -5.66
CA ALA A 122 -13.14 -3.01 -6.58
C ALA A 122 -12.27 -3.29 -7.82
N ASP A 123 -12.79 -2.91 -8.99
CA ASP A 123 -11.99 -2.71 -10.19
C ASP A 123 -11.25 -1.36 -10.12
N HIS A 124 -10.32 -1.14 -11.06
CA HIS A 124 -9.72 0.18 -11.20
C HIS A 124 -10.78 1.25 -11.51
N ASP A 125 -10.58 2.46 -11.00
CA ASP A 125 -11.41 3.60 -11.40
C ASP A 125 -11.35 3.78 -12.93
N GLY A 126 -12.51 3.84 -13.57
CA GLY A 126 -12.66 3.94 -15.02
C GLY A 126 -12.80 2.60 -15.73
N GLU A 127 -12.77 1.48 -15.00
CA GLU A 127 -12.87 0.12 -15.54
C GLU A 127 -14.00 -0.66 -14.84
N GLY A 128 -14.56 -1.66 -15.53
CA GLY A 128 -15.47 -2.64 -14.93
C GLY A 128 -16.68 -2.06 -14.18
N ASP A 129 -16.85 -2.47 -12.92
CA ASP A 129 -17.89 -1.99 -12.01
C ASP A 129 -17.59 -0.54 -11.51
N SER A 130 -16.34 -0.08 -11.64
CA SER A 130 -15.86 1.25 -11.24
C SER A 130 -15.82 2.27 -12.40
N ARG A 131 -16.46 1.98 -13.54
CA ARG A 131 -16.39 2.81 -14.77
C ARG A 131 -16.90 4.26 -14.63
N ALA A 132 -17.74 4.53 -13.63
CA ALA A 132 -18.31 5.86 -13.41
C ALA A 132 -17.30 6.84 -12.79
N CYS A 133 -16.27 6.32 -12.12
CA CYS A 133 -15.18 7.10 -11.53
C CYS A 133 -14.06 7.25 -12.54
N LYS A 134 -13.41 8.41 -12.59
CA LYS A 134 -12.34 8.67 -13.56
C LYS A 134 -10.98 8.29 -12.97
N SER A 135 -10.20 7.49 -13.69
CA SER A 135 -8.80 7.18 -13.32
C SER A 135 -7.96 8.46 -13.16
N GLU A 136 -8.32 9.55 -13.87
CA GLU A 136 -7.62 10.83 -13.78
C GLU A 136 -7.79 11.54 -12.43
N ASP A 137 -8.82 11.20 -11.65
CA ASP A 137 -9.05 11.82 -10.33
C ASP A 137 -8.11 11.28 -9.26
N SER A 138 -7.25 10.30 -9.61
CA SER A 138 -6.12 9.82 -8.81
C SER A 138 -6.49 9.29 -7.42
N PHE A 139 -7.66 8.66 -7.29
CA PHE A 139 -8.00 7.89 -6.09
C PHE A 139 -7.12 6.64 -5.97
N ILE A 140 -7.16 5.97 -4.82
CA ILE A 140 -6.34 4.78 -4.54
C ILE A 140 -6.46 3.74 -5.66
N MET A 141 -7.66 3.50 -6.20
CA MET A 141 -7.92 2.50 -7.24
C MET A 141 -7.69 2.99 -8.68
N SER A 142 -7.12 4.17 -8.90
CA SER A 142 -6.82 4.63 -10.25
C SER A 142 -5.73 3.77 -10.90
N SER A 143 -6.00 3.21 -12.09
CA SER A 143 -5.10 2.31 -12.83
C SER A 143 -3.75 2.95 -13.20
N ARG A 144 -3.71 4.28 -13.24
CA ARG A 144 -2.48 5.06 -13.40
C ARG A 144 -2.49 6.22 -12.43
N GLN A 145 -1.66 6.16 -11.41
CA GLN A 145 -1.37 7.35 -10.60
C GLN A 145 -0.61 8.35 -11.46
N LYS A 146 -1.29 9.41 -11.93
CA LYS A 146 -0.60 10.54 -12.54
C LYS A 146 0.35 11.11 -11.49
N MET A 147 1.60 11.33 -11.88
CA MET A 147 2.56 12.05 -11.04
C MET A 147 1.91 13.38 -10.60
N LEU A 148 1.78 13.59 -9.30
CA LEU A 148 1.08 14.72 -8.66
C LEU A 148 1.65 16.11 -9.00
N SER A 149 2.60 16.22 -9.92
CA SER A 149 3.37 17.45 -10.12
C SER A 149 2.60 18.60 -10.80
N LYS A 150 1.39 18.38 -11.32
CA LYS A 150 0.68 19.40 -12.11
C LYS A 150 -0.62 19.95 -11.53
N THR A 151 -1.29 19.27 -10.59
CA THR A 151 -2.58 19.78 -10.09
C THR A 151 -2.81 19.43 -8.62
N LEU A 152 -2.68 20.41 -7.72
CA LEU A 152 -3.02 20.32 -6.28
C LEU A 152 -4.48 19.91 -6.03
N ARG A 153 -5.33 19.92 -7.06
CA ARG A 153 -6.76 19.57 -7.01
C ARG A 153 -7.02 18.15 -6.50
N TYR A 154 -6.09 17.22 -6.70
CA TYR A 154 -6.28 15.78 -6.40
C TYR A 154 -5.35 15.28 -5.30
N ILE A 155 -4.76 16.21 -4.55
CA ILE A 155 -3.70 15.90 -3.58
C ILE A 155 -4.12 14.97 -2.46
N ASP A 156 -5.39 15.04 -2.08
CA ASP A 156 -5.98 14.22 -1.02
C ASP A 156 -6.66 12.94 -1.54
N ASN A 157 -7.00 12.88 -2.84
CA ASN A 157 -7.64 11.70 -3.42
C ASN A 157 -6.73 10.47 -3.38
N ILE A 158 -5.42 10.66 -3.48
CA ILE A 158 -4.43 9.57 -3.45
C ILE A 158 -4.39 8.80 -2.13
N TRP A 159 -5.12 9.27 -1.12
CA TRP A 159 -5.28 8.68 0.21
C TRP A 159 -6.69 8.13 0.44
N LYS A 160 -7.57 8.19 -0.56
CA LYS A 160 -9.00 7.86 -0.46
C LYS A 160 -9.40 6.87 -1.54
N PHE A 161 -10.38 6.04 -1.23
CA PHE A 161 -11.11 5.28 -2.25
C PHE A 161 -12.16 6.18 -2.88
N SER A 162 -12.41 5.99 -4.18
CA SER A 162 -13.51 6.65 -4.87
C SER A 162 -14.85 6.13 -4.34
N ASN A 163 -15.94 6.85 -4.61
CA ASN A 163 -17.28 6.37 -4.31
C ASN A 163 -17.61 5.06 -5.04
N CYS A 164 -17.12 4.85 -6.26
CA CYS A 164 -17.31 3.59 -6.99
C CYS A 164 -16.62 2.40 -6.31
N SER A 165 -15.39 2.62 -5.81
CA SER A 165 -14.66 1.60 -5.05
C SER A 165 -15.41 1.23 -3.76
N VAL A 166 -15.89 2.24 -3.03
CA VAL A 166 -16.67 2.04 -1.80
C VAL A 166 -17.98 1.29 -2.08
N GLU A 167 -18.70 1.64 -3.15
CA GLU A 167 -19.91 0.95 -3.58
C GLU A 167 -19.65 -0.52 -3.95
N SER A 168 -18.53 -0.78 -4.63
CA SER A 168 -18.07 -2.14 -4.93
C SER A 168 -17.79 -2.93 -3.65
N PHE A 169 -17.10 -2.35 -2.67
CA PHE A 169 -16.88 -3.01 -1.37
C PHE A 169 -18.20 -3.38 -0.71
N HIS A 170 -19.15 -2.45 -0.60
CA HIS A 170 -20.45 -2.73 -0.02
C HIS A 170 -21.17 -3.86 -0.76
N THR A 171 -21.20 -3.81 -2.09
CA THR A 171 -21.91 -4.79 -2.91
C THR A 171 -21.29 -6.19 -2.81
N LYS A 172 -19.96 -6.30 -2.92
CA LYS A 172 -19.25 -7.59 -2.94
C LYS A 172 -19.12 -8.21 -1.56
N LEU A 173 -19.09 -7.41 -0.48
CA LEU A 173 -18.96 -7.91 0.90
C LEU A 173 -20.32 -8.19 1.58
N LYS A 174 -21.44 -7.65 1.10
CA LYS A 174 -22.77 -7.73 1.73
C LYS A 174 -23.14 -9.14 2.24
N ASN A 175 -22.85 -10.17 1.44
CA ASN A 175 -23.22 -11.56 1.73
C ASN A 175 -22.05 -12.45 2.18
N LYS A 176 -20.86 -11.87 2.39
CA LYS A 176 -19.66 -12.62 2.78
C LYS A 176 -19.58 -12.74 4.31
N ASN A 177 -19.84 -13.92 4.84
CA ASN A 177 -19.83 -14.13 6.30
C ASN A 177 -18.43 -14.17 6.90
N CYS A 178 -17.38 -14.47 6.11
CA CYS A 178 -16.02 -14.61 6.66
C CYS A 178 -15.48 -13.30 7.27
N VAL A 179 -15.91 -12.14 6.76
CA VAL A 179 -15.52 -10.80 7.22
C VAL A 179 -16.50 -10.17 8.22
N LYS A 180 -17.56 -10.90 8.61
CA LYS A 180 -18.57 -10.42 9.57
C LYS A 180 -18.28 -10.87 11.00
N THR A 181 -17.57 -11.97 11.16
CA THR A 181 -17.21 -12.49 12.47
C THR A 181 -16.03 -11.71 13.03
N PRO A 182 -16.15 -11.08 14.21
CA PRO A 182 -15.01 -10.46 14.87
C PRO A 182 -13.91 -11.51 15.11
N GLY A 183 -12.66 -11.11 14.89
CA GLY A 183 -11.51 -11.93 15.27
C GLY A 183 -11.35 -12.04 16.79
N PRO A 184 -10.36 -12.84 17.24
CA PRO A 184 -9.82 -12.63 18.59
C PRO A 184 -9.50 -11.14 18.76
N VAL A 185 -9.86 -10.60 19.92
CA VAL A 185 -9.68 -9.17 20.25
C VAL A 185 -8.24 -8.81 19.90
N PHE A 186 -8.09 -7.88 18.95
CA PHE A 186 -6.80 -7.27 18.61
C PHE A 186 -6.11 -6.86 19.92
N ASN A 187 -4.80 -7.01 20.01
CA ASN A 187 -4.07 -6.42 21.13
C ASN A 187 -4.29 -4.90 21.07
N MET A 188 -5.19 -4.41 21.93
CA MET A 188 -5.63 -3.01 21.93
C MET A 188 -4.49 -2.08 22.30
N ASP A 189 -3.49 -2.56 23.04
CA ASP A 189 -2.30 -1.79 23.39
C ASP A 189 -1.38 -1.63 22.18
N GLU A 190 -1.14 -2.70 21.42
CA GLU A 190 -0.40 -2.61 20.15
C GLU A 190 -1.14 -1.71 19.14
N TRP A 191 -2.46 -1.90 18.99
CA TRP A 191 -3.28 -1.06 18.12
C TRP A 191 -3.20 0.42 18.53
N THR A 192 -3.35 0.69 19.83
CA THR A 192 -3.29 2.04 20.39
C THR A 192 -1.91 2.64 20.17
N MET A 193 -0.82 1.88 20.36
CA MET A 193 0.54 2.32 20.07
C MET A 193 0.74 2.69 18.59
N PHE A 194 0.20 1.90 17.66
CA PHE A 194 0.28 2.18 16.21
C PHE A 194 -0.65 3.31 15.76
N MET A 195 -1.73 3.60 16.48
CA MET A 195 -2.70 4.64 16.16
C MET A 195 -2.46 5.96 16.90
N THR A 196 -1.78 5.95 18.05
CA THR A 196 -1.48 7.16 18.83
C THR A 196 -0.38 8.01 18.19
N ASN A 197 0.55 7.39 17.47
CA ASN A 197 1.61 8.10 16.78
C ASN A 197 1.38 8.08 15.27
N GLU A 198 1.04 9.25 14.72
CA GLU A 198 1.00 9.47 13.28
C GLU A 198 2.36 9.09 12.67
N ALA A 199 2.35 8.41 11.51
CA ALA A 199 3.57 7.83 10.93
C ALA A 199 4.68 8.86 10.64
N GLY A 200 4.33 10.13 10.48
CA GLY A 200 5.25 11.25 10.31
C GLY A 200 5.97 11.69 11.58
N TYR A 201 5.60 11.19 12.75
CA TYR A 201 6.42 11.25 13.97
C TYR A 201 7.50 10.17 14.00
N VAL A 202 7.28 9.06 13.28
CA VAL A 202 8.22 7.93 13.18
C VAL A 202 9.22 8.13 12.04
N PHE A 203 8.77 8.70 10.92
CA PHE A 203 9.60 8.90 9.73
C PHE A 203 9.71 10.39 9.37
N THR A 204 10.88 10.96 9.64
CA THR A 204 11.29 12.30 9.21
C THR A 204 11.48 12.36 7.68
N PRO A 205 11.44 13.56 7.06
CA PRO A 205 11.76 13.73 5.64
C PRO A 205 13.11 13.11 5.23
N ALA A 206 14.12 13.17 6.09
CA ALA A 206 15.44 12.58 5.84
C ALA A 206 15.39 11.05 5.83
N GLU A 207 14.67 10.44 6.78
CA GLU A 207 14.45 8.99 6.81
C GLU A 207 13.65 8.52 5.60
N LEU A 208 12.64 9.27 5.17
CA LEU A 208 11.90 8.96 3.94
C LEU A 208 12.80 8.99 2.69
N CYS A 209 13.73 9.95 2.59
CA CYS A 209 14.73 9.96 1.51
C CYS A 209 15.69 8.77 1.60
N TYR A 210 16.16 8.43 2.80
CA TYR A 210 17.02 7.26 3.04
C TYR A 210 16.31 5.95 2.67
N LEU A 211 15.05 5.79 3.07
CA LEU A 211 14.22 4.62 2.77
C LEU A 211 13.88 4.51 1.27
N HIS A 212 13.93 5.62 0.53
CA HIS A 212 13.71 5.65 -0.91
C HIS A 212 14.99 5.37 -1.69
N TYR A 213 16.01 6.21 -1.55
CA TYR A 213 17.24 6.14 -2.36
C TYR A 213 18.37 5.32 -1.73
N GLY A 214 18.22 4.90 -0.47
CA GLY A 214 19.21 4.14 0.26
C GLY A 214 20.26 4.99 1.00
N PRO A 215 21.29 4.33 1.54
CA PRO A 215 22.33 4.97 2.33
C PRO A 215 23.03 6.13 1.60
N GLY A 216 23.19 7.24 2.31
CA GLY A 216 23.80 8.46 1.79
C GLY A 216 22.82 9.43 1.11
N SER A 217 21.55 9.05 0.95
CA SER A 217 20.51 10.01 0.55
C SER A 217 20.26 11.03 1.65
N LYS A 218 19.90 12.26 1.25
CA LYS A 218 19.61 13.36 2.17
C LYS A 218 18.37 14.11 1.71
N PHE A 219 17.58 14.58 2.66
CA PHE A 219 16.58 15.62 2.40
C PHE A 219 17.30 16.94 2.12
N THR A 220 16.87 17.65 1.09
CA THR A 220 17.48 18.92 0.63
C THR A 220 16.45 20.03 0.43
N GLY A 221 15.19 19.79 0.79
CA GLY A 221 14.14 20.80 0.74
C GLY A 221 14.07 21.64 2.01
N GLU A 222 13.10 22.54 2.02
CA GLU A 222 12.72 23.34 3.19
C GLU A 222 11.42 22.81 3.79
N LEU A 223 11.20 23.08 5.09
CA LEU A 223 9.93 22.80 5.74
C LEU A 223 8.84 23.72 5.18
N SER A 224 8.13 23.23 4.16
CA SER A 224 7.07 23.96 3.47
C SER A 224 5.86 23.07 3.24
N LYS A 225 4.77 23.68 2.75
CA LYS A 225 3.57 22.93 2.32
C LYS A 225 3.86 21.86 1.26
N GLU A 226 4.96 22.01 0.51
CA GLU A 226 5.32 21.08 -0.57
C GLU A 226 5.70 19.70 -0.05
N ILE A 227 6.32 19.63 1.13
CA ILE A 227 6.74 18.36 1.77
C ILE A 227 5.59 17.35 1.84
N CYS A 228 4.35 17.82 2.04
CA CYS A 228 3.21 16.93 2.22
C CYS A 228 2.87 16.09 0.98
N TYR A 229 3.28 16.53 -0.21
CA TYR A 229 3.03 15.83 -1.47
C TYR A 229 4.28 15.61 -2.33
N LEU A 230 5.39 16.25 -1.98
CA LEU A 230 6.64 16.18 -2.73
C LEU A 230 7.84 16.39 -1.81
N LEU A 231 8.73 15.39 -1.73
CA LEU A 231 9.98 15.50 -1.01
C LEU A 231 11.15 15.77 -1.97
N HIS A 232 12.05 16.64 -1.55
CA HIS A 232 13.28 16.92 -2.28
C HIS A 232 14.42 16.12 -1.69
N CYS A 233 14.84 15.07 -2.39
CA CYS A 233 15.90 14.18 -1.95
C CYS A 233 17.11 14.28 -2.88
N LYS A 234 18.30 14.14 -2.31
CA LYS A 234 19.53 13.95 -3.07
C LYS A 234 19.75 12.45 -3.27
N ASP A 235 19.83 12.03 -4.52
CA ASP A 235 20.22 10.67 -4.87
C ASP A 235 21.73 10.48 -4.59
N PRO A 236 22.14 9.51 -3.76
CA PRO A 236 23.54 9.29 -3.42
C PRO A 236 24.38 8.78 -4.60
N VAL A 237 23.77 8.12 -5.58
CA VAL A 237 24.43 7.52 -6.75
C VAL A 237 24.61 8.56 -7.85
N THR A 238 23.52 9.16 -8.29
CA THR A 238 23.57 10.13 -9.41
C THR A 238 24.03 11.52 -8.96
N LYS A 239 24.03 11.80 -7.66
CA LYS A 239 24.28 13.12 -7.04
C LYS A 239 23.30 14.21 -7.50
N ILE A 240 22.28 13.86 -8.28
CA ILE A 240 21.26 14.78 -8.77
C ILE A 240 20.29 15.08 -7.63
N HIS A 241 19.92 16.36 -7.50
CA HIS A 241 18.80 16.77 -6.66
C HIS A 241 17.51 16.43 -7.40
N THR A 242 16.92 15.29 -7.08
CA THR A 242 15.70 14.83 -7.73
C THR A 242 14.48 15.20 -6.90
N LYS A 243 13.44 15.71 -7.57
CA LYS A 243 12.09 15.77 -7.02
C LYS A 243 11.64 14.32 -6.81
N ALA A 244 11.70 13.84 -5.58
CA ALA A 244 11.25 12.52 -5.22
C ALA A 244 9.75 12.64 -4.93
N TYR A 245 8.92 12.00 -5.76
CA TYR A 245 7.47 11.94 -5.57
C TYR A 245 7.10 11.01 -4.40
N ILE A 246 7.71 11.27 -3.25
CA ILE A 246 7.46 10.65 -1.98
C ILE A 246 6.50 11.58 -1.27
N ASN A 247 5.31 11.07 -0.99
CA ASN A 247 4.36 11.81 -0.19
C ASN A 247 4.75 11.63 1.27
N ALA A 248 4.83 12.72 2.03
CA ALA A 248 5.14 12.62 3.44
C ALA A 248 4.05 11.83 4.18
N ALA A 249 4.47 11.14 5.23
CA ALA A 249 3.55 10.44 6.11
C ALA A 249 2.62 11.43 6.81
N ARG A 250 1.41 10.97 7.15
CA ARG A 250 0.50 11.74 8.01
C ARG A 250 1.23 12.10 9.31
N GLY A 251 1.14 13.34 9.75
CA GLY A 251 1.83 13.88 10.92
C GLY A 251 3.23 14.48 10.69
N THR A 252 3.81 14.37 9.48
CA THR A 252 5.14 14.96 9.20
C THR A 252 5.10 16.48 9.36
N LYS A 253 6.07 17.07 10.09
CA LYS A 253 6.17 18.53 10.26
C LYS A 253 6.38 19.21 8.90
N CYS A 254 5.52 20.18 8.57
CA CYS A 254 5.59 20.97 7.33
C CYS A 254 5.71 22.49 7.57
N GLY A 255 5.75 22.90 8.84
CA GLY A 255 5.91 24.28 9.29
C GLY A 255 5.74 24.37 10.80
N ASP A 256 5.83 25.57 11.36
CA ASP A 256 5.62 25.78 12.78
C ASP A 256 4.16 25.57 13.17
N ASN A 257 3.94 24.72 14.19
CA ASN A 257 2.63 24.21 14.60
C ASN A 257 1.77 23.65 13.46
N LYS A 258 2.41 23.12 12.40
CA LYS A 258 1.75 22.52 11.24
C LYS A 258 2.32 21.15 10.90
N TRP A 259 1.46 20.31 10.36
CA TRP A 259 1.77 18.95 9.96
C TRP A 259 1.03 18.52 8.70
N CYS A 260 1.54 17.48 8.05
CA CYS A 260 0.95 16.91 6.84
C CYS A 260 -0.21 15.98 7.18
N ILE A 261 -1.41 16.30 6.70
CA ILE A 261 -2.59 15.43 6.76
C ILE A 261 -3.09 15.25 5.32
N ASP A 262 -3.12 14.00 4.85
CA ASP A 262 -3.63 13.62 3.53
C ASP A 262 -3.08 14.49 2.38
N GLY A 263 -1.77 14.74 2.41
CA GLY A 263 -1.08 15.55 1.41
C GLY A 263 -1.13 17.06 1.62
N ARG A 264 -1.82 17.56 2.66
CA ARG A 264 -1.97 19.00 2.94
C ARG A 264 -1.27 19.40 4.23
N CYS A 265 -0.66 20.58 4.23
CA CYS A 265 -0.06 21.16 5.43
C CYS A 265 -1.12 21.93 6.22
N VAL A 266 -1.55 21.38 7.36
CA VAL A 266 -2.63 21.94 8.20
C VAL A 266 -2.11 22.27 9.61
N PRO A 267 -2.78 23.17 10.36
CA PRO A 267 -2.46 23.40 11.78
C PRO A 267 -2.65 22.13 12.62
N LYS A 268 -1.87 21.99 13.69
CA LYS A 268 -2.01 20.86 14.63
C LYS A 268 -3.32 20.89 15.43
N ASP A 269 -3.88 22.07 15.66
CA ASP A 269 -5.10 22.27 16.45
C ASP A 269 -6.39 22.05 15.62
N SER A 270 -6.29 21.51 14.40
CA SER A 270 -7.42 21.32 13.48
C SER A 270 -8.06 19.93 13.55
N ASN A 271 -7.90 19.21 14.66
CA ASN A 271 -8.52 17.89 14.91
C ASN A 271 -9.67 18.02 15.91
#